data_AF-A0A4Q6XJ81-F1
#
_entry.id   AF-A0A4Q6XJ81-F1
#
_cell.length_a   1.000
_cell.length_b   1.000
_cell.length_c   1.000
_cell.angle_alpha   90.00
_cell.angle_beta   90.00
_cell.angle_gamma   90.00
#
_symmetry.space_group_name_H-M   'P 1'
#
loop_
_entity.id
_entity.type
_entity.pdbx_description
1 polymer ?
#
loop_
_entity_poly.entity_id
_entity_poly.type
_entity_poly.pdbx_seq_one_letter_code
_entity_poly.pdbx_strand_id
1 'polypeptide(L)'
;MDINDLKLEGDAKDIAEQIFQQLVGKVYEEIKKHNPDKASEFAFCMAGNAIGCLFSVTKPAKVQKVKGLVFQCVDHMAVQAMQNRKTKFS
;
A
#
# COMPACT_ATOMS: atom_id res chain seq x y z
N MET A 1 -9.36 3.77 17.99
CA MET A 1 -10.29 3.04 17.11
C MET A 1 -10.39 1.64 17.67
N ASP A 2 -11.60 1.19 18.02
CA ASP A 2 -11.81 -0.15 18.52
C ASP A 2 -11.88 -1.13 17.33
N ILE A 3 -11.05 -2.18 17.33
CA ILE A 3 -10.98 -3.13 16.22
C ILE A 3 -12.28 -3.94 16.10
N ASN A 4 -13.06 -4.02 17.18
CA ASN A 4 -14.30 -4.78 17.24
C ASN A 4 -15.46 -4.14 16.43
N ASP A 5 -15.32 -2.89 16.01
CA ASP A 5 -16.31 -2.19 15.19
C ASP A 5 -16.08 -2.35 13.67
N LEU A 6 -14.99 -3.01 13.26
CA LEU A 6 -14.69 -3.31 11.86
C LEU A 6 -15.61 -4.43 11.36
N LYS A 7 -16.77 -4.08 10.81
CA LYS A 7 -17.55 -5.00 9.97
C LYS A 7 -16.82 -5.18 8.65
N LEU A 8 -16.10 -6.29 8.53
CA LEU A 8 -15.36 -6.70 7.33
C LEU A 8 -16.21 -7.70 6.55
N GLU A 9 -16.56 -7.36 5.32
CA GLU A 9 -17.40 -8.20 4.45
C GLU A 9 -16.72 -8.44 3.10
N GLY A 10 -17.03 -9.54 2.42
CA GLY A 10 -16.50 -9.84 1.08
C GLY A 10 -15.30 -10.80 1.08
N ASP A 11 -14.58 -10.84 -0.02
CA ASP A 11 -13.42 -11.72 -0.20
C ASP A 11 -12.13 -11.15 0.42
N ALA A 12 -11.02 -11.89 0.31
CA ALA A 12 -9.75 -11.48 0.91
C ALA A 12 -9.25 -10.11 0.41
N LYS A 13 -9.55 -9.75 -0.84
CA LYS A 13 -9.20 -8.46 -1.42
C LYS A 13 -10.11 -7.38 -0.84
N ASP A 14 -11.42 -7.62 -0.77
CA ASP A 14 -12.38 -6.67 -0.23
C ASP A 14 -12.06 -6.34 1.23
N ILE A 15 -11.73 -7.37 2.02
CA ILE A 15 -11.34 -7.22 3.43
C ILE A 15 -10.04 -6.42 3.54
N ALA A 16 -9.03 -6.73 2.72
CA ALA A 16 -7.77 -6.01 2.73
C ALA A 16 -7.95 -4.51 2.38
N GLU A 17 -8.82 -4.22 1.42
CA GLU A 17 -9.14 -2.85 1.02
C GLU A 17 -9.87 -2.09 2.13
N GLN A 18 -10.84 -2.72 2.80
CA GLN A 18 -11.54 -2.12 3.95
C GLN A 18 -10.60 -1.80 5.11
N ILE A 19 -9.71 -2.73 5.47
CA ILE A 19 -8.70 -2.53 6.52
C ILE A 19 -7.78 -1.36 6.11
N PHE A 20 -7.29 -1.37 4.87
CA PHE A 20 -6.40 -0.33 4.38
C PHE A 20 -7.06 1.05 4.40
N GLN A 21 -8.28 1.19 3.88
CA GLN A 21 -8.99 2.47 3.86
C GLN A 21 -9.28 2.99 5.28
N GLN A 22 -9.74 2.13 6.18
CA GLN A 22 -10.16 2.54 7.51
C GLN A 22 -8.99 2.88 8.45
N LEU A 23 -7.85 2.20 8.31
CA LEU A 23 -6.69 2.40 9.19
C LEU A 23 -5.61 3.27 8.55
N VAL A 24 -5.24 2.98 7.30
CA VAL A 24 -4.12 3.63 6.61
C VAL A 24 -4.59 4.87 5.86
N GLY A 25 -5.70 4.75 5.12
CA GLY A 25 -6.25 5.83 4.30
C GLY A 25 -6.60 7.07 5.11
N LYS A 26 -7.28 6.91 6.27
CA LYS A 26 -7.61 8.03 7.16
C LYS A 26 -6.38 8.78 7.66
N VAL A 27 -5.38 8.04 8.16
CA VAL A 27 -4.13 8.63 8.67
C VAL A 27 -3.38 9.36 7.55
N TYR A 28 -3.29 8.75 6.37
CA TYR A 28 -2.67 9.36 5.20
C TYR A 28 -3.33 10.69 4.83
N GLU A 29 -4.66 10.73 4.72
CA GLU A 29 -5.36 11.96 4.34
C GLU A 29 -5.25 13.05 5.43
N GLU A 30 -5.23 12.69 6.72
CA GLU A 30 -4.96 13.66 7.77
C GLU A 30 -3.55 14.25 7.70
N ILE A 31 -2.52 13.41 7.49
CA ILE A 31 -1.13 13.89 7.34
C ILE A 31 -1.03 14.81 6.11
N LYS A 32 -1.64 14.41 5.00
CA LYS A 32 -1.59 15.12 3.71
C LYS A 32 -2.17 16.52 3.77
N LYS A 33 -3.21 16.76 4.60
CA LYS A 33 -3.77 18.11 4.82
C LYS A 33 -2.73 19.09 5.36
N HIS A 34 -1.79 18.62 6.16
CA HIS A 34 -0.78 19.45 6.82
C HIS A 34 0.57 19.41 6.12
N ASN A 35 0.96 18.23 5.60
CA ASN A 35 2.25 17.99 4.98
C ASN A 35 2.17 16.83 3.95
N PRO A 36 2.01 17.16 2.65
CA PRO A 36 1.92 16.16 1.58
C PRO A 36 3.16 15.27 1.43
N ASP A 37 4.35 15.80 1.70
CA ASP A 37 5.60 15.05 1.59
C ASP A 37 5.67 13.97 2.68
N LYS A 38 5.34 14.33 3.92
CA LYS A 38 5.23 13.36 5.02
C LYS A 38 4.14 12.32 4.82
N ALA A 39 3.04 12.67 4.16
CA ALA A 39 2.01 11.71 3.80
C ALA A 39 2.56 10.66 2.82
N SER A 40 3.39 11.10 1.87
CA SER A 40 4.07 10.19 0.93
C SER A 40 5.06 9.28 1.65
N GLU A 41 5.87 9.81 2.57
CA GLU A 41 6.75 9.00 3.43
C GLU A 41 5.99 7.95 4.25
N PHE A 42 4.86 8.34 4.84
CA PHE A 42 3.98 7.43 5.57
C PHE A 42 3.47 6.28 4.68
N ALA A 43 3.01 6.59 3.47
CA ALA A 43 2.57 5.58 2.52
C ALA A 43 3.69 4.60 2.14
N PHE A 44 4.92 5.10 1.93
CA PHE A 44 6.08 4.25 1.66
C PHE A 44 6.43 3.34 2.84
N CYS A 45 6.39 3.85 4.07
CA CYS A 45 6.63 3.06 5.29
C CYS A 45 5.61 1.92 5.42
N MET A 46 4.32 2.20 5.19
CA MET A 46 3.27 1.19 5.26
C MET A 46 3.45 0.09 4.20
N ALA A 47 3.77 0.47 2.96
CA ALA A 47 4.07 -0.48 1.90
C ALA A 47 5.30 -1.35 2.22
N GLY A 48 6.37 -0.74 2.73
CA GLY A 48 7.59 -1.45 3.15
C GLY A 48 7.31 -2.47 4.25
N ASN A 49 6.53 -2.10 5.26
CA ASN A 49 6.14 -3.01 6.35
C ASN A 49 5.28 -4.18 5.84
N ALA A 50 4.33 -3.94 4.94
CA ALA A 50 3.52 -5.00 4.34
C ALA A 50 4.38 -6.00 3.56
N ILE A 51 5.36 -5.52 2.80
CA ILE A 51 6.35 -6.35 2.11
C ILE A 51 7.19 -7.15 3.11
N GLY A 52 7.64 -6.52 4.20
CA GLY A 52 8.36 -7.20 5.29
C GLY A 52 7.56 -8.35 5.90
N CYS A 53 6.28 -8.12 6.21
CA CYS A 53 5.35 -9.15 6.69
C CYS A 53 5.17 -10.29 5.69
N LEU A 54 5.11 -9.99 4.39
CA LEU A 54 5.03 -11.01 3.35
C LEU A 54 6.29 -11.89 3.35
N PHE A 55 7.48 -11.29 3.46
CA PHE A 55 8.74 -12.05 3.47
C PHE A 55 8.93 -12.88 4.74
N SER A 56 8.47 -12.41 5.90
CA SER A 56 8.60 -13.16 7.16
C SER A 56 7.74 -14.43 7.20
N VAL A 57 6.66 -14.51 6.42
CA VAL A 57 5.85 -15.75 6.26
C VAL A 57 6.18 -16.53 4.98
N THR A 58 7.08 -16.02 4.14
CA THR A 58 7.45 -16.65 2.87
C THR A 58 8.48 -17.77 3.09
N LYS A 59 8.16 -18.97 2.59
CA LYS A 59 9.13 -20.09 2.59
C LYS A 59 10.42 -19.68 1.84
N PRO A 60 11.63 -20.06 2.33
CA PRO A 60 12.90 -19.64 1.72
C PRO A 60 12.98 -19.86 0.20
N ALA A 61 12.48 -21.01 -0.28
CA ALA A 61 12.46 -21.37 -1.70
C ALA A 61 11.60 -20.44 -2.59
N LYS A 62 10.71 -19.64 -2.01
CA LYS A 62 9.82 -18.71 -2.73
C LYS A 62 10.25 -17.25 -2.65
N VAL A 63 11.26 -16.91 -1.83
CA VAL A 63 11.70 -15.54 -1.60
C VAL A 63 12.06 -14.82 -2.91
N GLN A 64 12.80 -15.48 -3.81
CA GLN A 64 13.17 -14.86 -5.09
C GLN A 64 11.97 -14.59 -5.99
N LYS A 65 11.00 -15.52 -6.03
CA LYS A 65 9.76 -15.33 -6.80
C LYS A 65 8.95 -14.16 -6.25
N VAL A 66 8.80 -14.09 -4.93
CA VAL A 66 8.09 -13.00 -4.25
C VAL A 66 8.78 -11.65 -4.49
N LYS A 67 10.11 -11.60 -4.37
CA LYS A 67 10.91 -10.41 -4.70
C LYS A 67 10.67 -9.94 -6.13
N GLY A 68 10.69 -10.85 -7.12
CA GLY A 68 10.42 -10.53 -8.51
C GLY A 68 9.04 -9.90 -8.71
N LEU A 69 8.00 -10.48 -8.10
CA LEU A 69 6.64 -9.95 -8.17
C LEU A 69 6.52 -8.56 -7.54
N VAL A 70 7.16 -8.33 -6.38
CA VAL A 70 7.17 -7.02 -5.72
C VAL A 70 7.80 -5.95 -6.61
N PHE A 71 8.96 -6.23 -7.22
CA PHE A 71 9.60 -5.28 -8.13
C PHE A 71 8.76 -5.00 -9.38
N GLN A 72 8.15 -6.03 -9.98
CA GLN A 72 7.23 -5.84 -11.10
C GLN A 72 6.04 -4.94 -10.74
N CYS A 73 5.47 -5.09 -9.54
CA CYS A 73 4.41 -4.22 -9.06
C CYS A 73 4.89 -2.76 -8.89
N VAL A 74 6.05 -2.55 -8.28
CA VAL A 74 6.63 -1.21 -8.10
C VAL A 74 6.91 -0.54 -9.44
N ASP A 75 7.51 -1.27 -10.38
CA ASP A 75 7.81 -0.76 -11.73
C ASP A 75 6.51 -0.36 -12.46
N HIS A 76 5.47 -1.21 -12.40
CA HIS A 76 4.18 -0.91 -13.00
C HIS A 76 3.54 0.35 -12.40
N MET A 77 3.56 0.48 -11.07
CA MET A 77 3.05 1.66 -10.37
C MET A 77 3.84 2.93 -10.72
N ALA A 78 5.17 2.84 -10.81
CA ALA A 78 6.03 3.96 -11.20
C ALA A 78 5.72 4.44 -12.63
N VAL A 79 5.54 3.50 -13.57
CA VAL A 79 5.14 3.81 -14.95
C VAL A 79 3.79 4.51 -14.98
N GLN A 80 2.78 3.98 -14.28
CA GLN A 80 1.45 4.60 -14.20
C GLN A 80 1.50 6.01 -13.58
N ALA A 81 2.26 6.20 -12.51
CA ALA A 81 2.43 7.50 -11.87
C ALA A 81 3.09 8.53 -12.82
N MET A 82 4.09 8.11 -13.59
CA MET A 82 4.73 8.97 -14.61
C MET A 82 3.79 9.32 -15.75
N GLN A 83 2.98 8.37 -16.23
CA GLN A 83 1.98 8.61 -17.28
C GLN A 83 0.89 9.58 -16.82
N ASN A 84 0.39 9.42 -15.59
CA ASN A 84 -0.62 10.31 -14.99
C ASN A 84 -0.11 11.73 -14.72
N ARG A 85 1.22 11.93 -14.59
CA ARG A 85 1.81 13.28 -14.54
C ARG A 85 1.82 13.94 -15.92
N LYS A 86 2.05 13.19 -17.00
CA LYS A 86 2.06 13.76 -18.36
C LYS A 86 0.71 14.31 -18.79
N THR A 87 -0.39 13.68 -18.38
CA THR A 87 -1.76 14.12 -18.74
C THR A 87 -2.28 15.30 -17.93
N LYS A 88 -1.64 15.65 -16.80
CA LYS A 88 -2.09 16.73 -15.91
C LYS A 88 -1.50 18.11 -16.26
N PHE A 89 -0.50 18.15 -17.14
CA PHE A 89 0.23 19.36 -17.56
C PHE A 89 0.28 19.52 -19.10
N SER A 90 -0.55 18.76 -19.81
CA SER A 90 -0.80 18.84 -21.25
C SER A 90 -2.21 19.36 -21.49
#